data_AF-A0A352SDL6-F1
#
_entry.id   AF-A0A352SDL6-F1
#
_cell.length_a   1.000
_cell.length_b   1.000
_cell.length_c   1.000
_cell.angle_alpha   90.00
_cell.angle_beta   90.00
_cell.angle_gamma   90.00
#
_symmetry.space_group_name_H-M   'P 1'
#
loop_
_entity.id
_entity.type
_entity.pdbx_description
1 polymer ?
#
loop_
_entity_poly.entity_id
_entity_poly.type
_entity_poly.pdbx_seq_one_letter_code
_entity_poly.pdbx_strand_id
1 'polypeptide(L)' 'MMPVIETRETAIAVAALVVILFAALFFIVTTASLALLYFQLTSLAAAVLVVAAAWVLSKFSHLSGHLA' A
#
# COMPACT_ATOMS: atom_id res chain seq x y z
N MET A 1 -13.47 -1.47 25.02
CA MET A 1 -13.77 -0.76 23.75
C MET A 1 -12.49 -0.74 22.94
N MET A 2 -12.42 -1.50 21.85
CA MET A 2 -11.26 -1.46 20.95
C MET A 2 -11.24 -0.10 20.20
N PRO A 3 -10.09 0.56 20.05
CA PRO A 3 -10.01 1.85 19.39
C PRO A 3 -10.29 1.65 17.89
N VAL A 4 -11.53 1.93 17.49
CA VAL A 4 -12.05 1.81 16.11
C VAL A 4 -11.20 2.56 15.08
N ILE A 5 -10.45 3.58 15.50
CA ILE A 5 -9.57 4.38 14.65
C ILE A 5 -8.34 3.58 14.21
N GLU A 6 -7.69 2.86 15.13
CA GLU A 6 -6.49 2.07 14.84
C GLU A 6 -6.79 0.90 13.90
N THR A 7 -8.01 0.36 13.98
CA THR A 7 -8.50 -0.73 13.12
C THR A 7 -8.84 -0.25 11.71
N ARG A 8 -9.28 1.00 11.52
CA ARG A 8 -9.60 1.54 10.19
C ARG A 8 -8.37 1.87 9.36
N GLU A 9 -7.36 2.55 9.93
CA GLU A 9 -6.15 2.89 9.18
C GLU A 9 -5.37 1.65 8.74
N THR A 10 -5.26 0.67 9.62
CA THR A 10 -4.66 -0.63 9.29
C THR A 10 -5.48 -1.39 8.24
N ALA A 11 -6.82 -1.39 8.35
CA ALA A 11 -7.68 -2.01 7.33
C ALA A 11 -7.55 -1.35 5.95
N ILE A 12 -7.44 -0.02 5.88
CA ILE A 12 -7.29 0.70 4.61
C ILE A 12 -5.93 0.39 3.97
N ALA A 13 -4.84 0.36 4.75
CA ALA A 13 -3.53 0.00 4.25
C ALA A 13 -3.47 -1.45 3.76
N VAL A 14 -4.10 -2.38 4.49
CA VAL A 14 -4.21 -3.79 4.08
C VAL A 14 -5.03 -3.91 2.81
N ALA A 15 -6.17 -3.22 2.70
CA ALA A 15 -6.98 -3.23 1.48
C ALA A 15 -6.21 -2.67 0.27
N ALA A 16 -5.47 -1.59 0.44
CA ALA A 16 -4.62 -1.01 -0.60
C ALA A 16 -3.53 -2.00 -1.06
N LEU A 17 -2.86 -2.67 -0.12
CA LEU A 17 -1.86 -3.71 -0.44
C LEU A 17 -2.47 -4.88 -1.21
N VAL A 18 -3.67 -5.34 -0.83
CA VAL A 18 -4.38 -6.41 -1.54
C VAL A 18 -4.70 -5.99 -2.98
N VAL A 19 -5.22 -4.78 -3.18
CA VAL A 19 -5.52 -4.25 -4.54
C VAL A 19 -4.26 -4.17 -5.39
N ILE A 20 -3.14 -3.71 -4.81
CA ILE A 20 -1.85 -3.68 -5.51
C ILE A 20 -1.41 -5.09 -5.91
N LEU A 21 -1.56 -6.07 -5.02
CA LEU A 21 -1.21 -7.46 -5.32
C LEU A 21 -2.02 -8.01 -6.50
N PHE A 22 -3.33 -7.74 -6.53
CA PHE A 22 -4.20 -8.11 -7.64
C PHE A 22 -3.81 -7.42 -8.95
N ALA A 23 -3.45 -6.13 -8.90
CA ALA A 23 -2.96 -5.40 -10.06
C ALA A 23 -1.64 -5.99 -10.60
N ALA A 24 -0.71 -6.38 -9.71
CA ALA A 24 0.53 -7.06 -10.09
C ALA A 24 0.27 -8.38 -10.81
N LEU A 25 -0.60 -9.22 -10.24
CA LEU A 25 -0.99 -10.50 -10.85
C LEU A 25 -1.67 -10.30 -12.20
N PHE A 26 -2.55 -9.30 -12.31
CA PHE A 26 -3.19 -8.96 -13.57
C PHE A 26 -2.17 -8.59 -14.65
N PHE A 27 -1.19 -7.73 -14.33
CA PHE A 27 -0.13 -7.37 -15.28
C PHE A 27 0.70 -8.58 -15.72
N ILE A 28 1.06 -9.47 -14.79
CA ILE A 28 1.80 -10.69 -15.13
C ILE A 28 1.01 -11.59 -16.09
N VAL A 29 -0.31 -11.71 -15.90
CA VAL A 29 -1.16 -12.58 -16.71
C VAL A 29 -1.49 -11.99 -18.08
N THR A 30 -1.69 -10.67 -18.18
CA THR A 30 -2.18 -10.02 -19.41
C THR A 30 -1.10 -9.40 -20.28
N THR A 31 0.09 -9.12 -19.75
CA THR A 31 1.13 -8.43 -20.52
C THR A 31 2.02 -9.41 -21.28
N ALA A 32 1.88 -9.40 -22.61
CA ALA A 32 2.67 -10.26 -23.51
C ALA A 32 4.12 -9.78 -23.75
N SER A 33 4.44 -8.53 -23.41
CA SER A 33 5.76 -7.92 -23.62
C SER A 33 6.50 -7.72 -22.30
N LEU A 34 7.64 -8.39 -22.13
CA LEU A 34 8.46 -8.33 -20.93
C LEU A 34 8.95 -6.91 -20.58
N ALA A 35 9.21 -6.07 -21.59
CA ALA A 35 9.64 -4.68 -21.36
C ALA A 35 8.52 -3.82 -20.77
N LEU A 36 7.28 -3.99 -21.27
CA LEU A 36 6.10 -3.31 -20.73
C LEU A 36 5.76 -3.84 -19.33
N LEU A 37 5.90 -5.14 -19.11
CA LEU A 37 5.69 -5.75 -17.80
C LEU A 37 6.66 -5.19 -16.75
N TYR A 38 7.95 -5.05 -17.10
CA TYR A 38 8.96 -4.48 -16.20
C TYR A 38 8.62 -3.03 -15.82
N PHE A 39 8.20 -2.22 -16.78
CA PHE A 39 7.78 -0.84 -16.53
C PHE A 39 6.53 -0.76 -15.65
N GLN A 40 5.53 -1.61 -15.91
CA GLN A 40 4.31 -1.72 -15.11
C GLN A 40 4.60 -2.15 -13.67
N LEU A 41 5.44 -3.16 -13.47
CA LEU A 41 5.83 -3.61 -12.13
C LEU A 41 6.66 -2.57 -11.39
N THR A 42 7.53 -1.84 -12.08
CA THR A 42 8.34 -0.76 -11.47
C THR A 42 7.45 0.40 -11.02
N SER A 43 6.46 0.80 -11.82
CA SER A 43 5.50 1.84 -11.41
C SER A 43 4.63 1.37 -10.23
N LEU A 44 4.26 0.09 -10.22
CA LEU A 44 3.52 -0.51 -9.12
C LEU A 44 4.36 -0.53 -7.82
N ALA A 45 5.65 -0.83 -7.92
CA ALA A 45 6.58 -0.79 -6.79
C ALA A 45 6.70 0.64 -6.21
N ALA A 46 6.73 1.67 -7.07
CA ALA A 46 6.69 3.06 -6.61
C ALA A 46 5.38 3.36 -5.84
N ALA A 47 4.23 2.88 -6.33
CA ALA A 47 2.96 3.04 -5.63
C ALA A 47 2.94 2.35 -4.26
N VAL A 48 3.52 1.15 -4.14
CA VAL A 48 3.69 0.45 -2.85
C VAL A 48 4.48 1.31 -1.87
N LEU A 49 5.59 1.90 -2.31
CA LEU A 49 6.44 2.73 -1.47
C LEU A 49 5.69 3.96 -0.95
N VAL A 50 4.87 4.59 -1.79
CA VAL A 50 4.03 5.73 -1.37
C VAL A 50 3.00 5.30 -0.32
N VAL A 51 2.31 4.18 -0.53
CA VAL A 51 1.34 3.65 0.44
C VAL A 51 2.02 3.28 1.75
N ALA A 52 3.18 2.64 1.70
CA ALA A 52 3.97 2.29 2.88
C ALA A 52 4.45 3.53 3.63
N ALA A 53 4.97 4.55 2.93
CA ALA A 53 5.39 5.80 3.53
C ALA A 53 4.23 6.55 4.19
N ALA A 54 3.07 6.63 3.51
CA ALA A 54 1.85 7.23 4.07
C ALA A 54 1.36 6.49 5.32
N TRP A 55 1.40 5.15 5.30
CA TRP A 55 1.01 4.34 6.45
C TRP A 55 1.97 4.49 7.64
N VAL A 56 3.28 4.50 7.38
CA VAL A 56 4.30 4.74 8.42
C VAL A 56 4.15 6.14 9.01
N LEU A 57 3.95 7.17 8.18
CA LEU A 57 3.76 8.54 8.63
C LEU A 57 2.48 8.72 9.47
N SER A 58 1.40 8.03 9.10
CA SER A 58 0.16 7.94 9.90
C SER A 58 0.38 7.27 11.26
N LYS A 59 1.15 6.17 11.33
CA LYS A 59 1.50 5.55 12.62
C LYS A 59 2.38 6.46 13.48
N PHE A 60 3.28 7.23 12.87
CA PHE A 60 4.10 8.20 13.61
C PHE A 60 3.28 9.38 14.15
N SER A 61 2.34 9.95 13.39
CA SER A 61 1.49 11.04 13.89
C SER A 61 0.63 10.59 15.08
N HIS A 62 0.16 9.34 15.06
CA HIS A 62 -0.56 8.73 16.17
C HIS A 62 0.34 8.56 17.42
N LEU A 63 1.62 8.22 17.26
CA LEU A 63 2.58 8.10 18.37
C LEU A 63 2.96 9.47 18.96
N SER A 64 3.14 10.49 18.12
CA SER A 64 3.48 11.84 18.57
C SER A 64 2.33 12.52 19.34
N GLY A 65 1.07 12.23 19.00
CA GLY A 65 -0.09 12.73 19.72
C GLY A 65 -0.30 12.12 21.12
N HIS A 66 0.40 11.02 21.45
CA HIS A 66 0.32 10.37 22.76
C HIS A 66 1.39 10.87 23.76
N LEU A 67 2.33 11.72 23.30
CA LEU A 67 3.41 12.32 24.09
C LEU A 67 3.17 13.80 24.47
N ALA A 68 2.00 14.35 24.10
CA ALA A 68 1.54 15.69 24.50
C ALA A 68 0.39 15.57 25.51
#